data_AF-A0A1Q6QWB6-F1
#
_entry.id   AF-A0A1Q6QWB6-F1
#
_cell.length_a   1.000
_cell.length_b   1.000
_cell.length_c   1.000
_cell.angle_alpha   90.00
_cell.angle_beta   90.00
_cell.angle_gamma   90.00
#
_symmetry.space_group_name_H-M   'P 1'
#
loop_
_entity.id
_entity.type
_entity.pdbx_description
1 polymer ?
#
loop_
_entity_poly.entity_id
_entity_poly.type
_entity_poly.pdbx_seq_one_letter_code
_entity_poly.pdbx_strand_id
1 'polypeptide(L)'
;MKKKYILLLMLLLMLLLIIIISICLIYRNNNKEDTDIKVKYPIYEYYKLNKVITENINYYLKDNIDNYYFLYIDYKDYEYKEYISIVLYISYFTGGAHPNYEIKTINYNKNTNKFIDIDDLINRDKDILNKLSIYSREYFSNNDMFNDRVVFDMMIDGTKSIKDNYKYFNITSDGLIIYFNRYQIAPYYYGDYSITVSYNYLNLSI
;
A
#
# COMPACT_ATOMS: atom_id res chain seq x y z
N MET A 1 26.57 54.72 -8.27
CA MET A 1 25.73 54.76 -7.05
C MET A 1 24.50 53.86 -7.14
N LYS A 2 23.63 53.98 -8.16
CA LYS A 2 22.38 53.19 -8.29
C LYS A 2 22.51 51.65 -8.17
N LYS A 3 23.55 51.03 -8.73
CA LYS A 3 23.77 49.56 -8.67
C LYS A 3 23.96 49.01 -7.25
N LYS A 4 24.60 49.76 -6.34
CA LYS A 4 24.80 49.34 -4.94
C LYS A 4 23.49 49.31 -4.15
N TYR A 5 22.59 50.27 -4.42
CA TYR A 5 21.26 50.31 -3.79
C TYR A 5 20.34 49.19 -4.30
N ILE A 6 20.45 48.80 -5.57
CA ILE A 6 19.71 47.65 -6.13
C ILE A 6 20.15 46.35 -5.46
N LEU A 7 21.46 46.12 -5.31
CA LEU A 7 21.99 44.94 -4.63
C LEU A 7 21.56 44.87 -3.16
N LEU A 8 21.59 46.02 -2.46
CA LEU A 8 21.15 46.11 -1.07
C LEU A 8 19.65 45.81 -0.92
N LEU A 9 18.82 46.32 -1.85
CA LEU A 9 17.39 46.04 -1.88
C LEU A 9 17.08 44.56 -2.14
N MET A 10 17.80 43.92 -3.06
CA MET A 10 17.67 42.48 -3.31
C MET A 10 18.03 41.65 -2.08
N LEU A 11 19.11 42.00 -1.37
CA LEU A 11 19.50 41.34 -0.13
C LEU A 11 18.43 41.49 0.96
N LEU A 12 17.82 42.68 1.07
CA LEU A 12 16.74 42.93 2.02
C LEU A 12 15.49 42.10 1.72
N LEU A 13 15.12 41.98 0.44
CA LEU A 13 14.00 41.15 0.00
C LEU A 13 14.25 39.66 0.25
N MET A 14 15.48 39.19 0.04
CA MET A 14 15.87 37.82 0.34
C MET A 14 15.77 37.53 1.84
N LEU A 15 16.23 38.46 2.68
CA LEU A 15 16.15 38.33 4.14
C LEU A 15 14.68 38.30 4.61
N LEU A 16 13.84 39.16 4.04
CA LEU A 16 12.40 39.19 4.33
C LEU A 16 11.74 37.85 3.97
N LEU A 17 12.07 37.28 2.80
CA LEU A 17 11.55 35.98 2.37
C LEU A 17 11.96 34.86 3.33
N ILE A 18 13.22 34.84 3.78
CA ILE A 18 13.73 33.85 4.76
C ILE A 18 12.98 33.98 6.09
N ILE A 19 12.70 35.20 6.55
CA ILE A 19 11.94 35.46 7.77
C ILE A 19 10.50 34.95 7.62
N ILE A 20 9.84 35.24 6.49
CA ILE A 20 8.48 34.77 6.22
C ILE A 20 8.42 33.23 6.21
N ILE A 21 9.36 32.57 5.52
CA ILE A 21 9.44 31.10 5.49
C ILE A 21 9.65 30.55 6.91
N SER A 22 10.55 31.15 7.69
CA SER A 22 10.80 30.75 9.08
C SER A 22 9.56 30.89 9.97
N ILE A 23 8.82 31.99 9.84
CA ILE A 23 7.57 32.23 10.58
C ILE A 23 6.50 31.21 10.16
N CYS A 24 6.36 30.93 8.87
CA CYS A 24 5.43 29.91 8.37
C CYS A 24 5.79 28.51 8.91
N LEU A 25 7.07 28.15 8.99
CA LEU A 25 7.53 26.88 9.56
C LEU A 25 7.24 26.80 11.06
N ILE A 26 7.50 27.86 11.82
CA ILE A 26 7.22 27.93 13.26
C ILE A 26 5.72 27.82 13.52
N TYR A 27 4.89 28.57 12.78
CA TYR A 27 3.44 28.52 12.90
C TYR A 27 2.88 27.14 12.55
N ARG A 28 3.43 26.48 11.52
CA ARG A 28 3.06 25.11 11.15
C ARG A 28 3.41 24.09 12.24
N ASN A 29 4.58 24.21 12.86
CA ASN A 29 4.98 23.32 13.95
C ASN A 29 4.14 23.55 15.22
N ASN A 30 3.82 24.80 15.55
CA ASN A 30 3.02 25.13 16.73
C ASN A 30 1.54 24.75 16.59
N ASN A 31 1.03 24.62 15.36
CA ASN A 31 -0.34 24.17 15.06
C ASN A 31 -0.42 22.71 14.63
N LYS A 32 0.66 21.94 14.75
CA LYS A 32 0.57 20.50 14.52
C LYS A 32 -0.26 19.91 15.65
N GLU A 33 -1.50 19.53 15.35
CA GLU A 33 -2.35 18.75 16.26
C GLU A 33 -1.59 17.51 16.73
N ASP A 34 -1.91 17.02 17.93
CA ASP A 34 -1.35 15.79 18.48
C ASP A 34 -1.46 14.65 17.44
N THR A 35 -0.36 13.97 17.16
CA THR A 35 -0.33 12.85 16.21
C THR A 35 -1.28 11.73 16.67
N ASP A 36 -2.25 11.32 15.84
CA ASP A 36 -3.16 10.21 16.16
C ASP A 36 -2.63 8.88 15.59
N ILE A 37 -2.22 7.97 16.47
CA ILE A 37 -1.65 6.67 16.08
C ILE A 37 -2.50 5.54 16.62
N LYS A 38 -3.05 4.72 15.71
CA LYS A 38 -3.84 3.54 16.05
C LYS A 38 -3.33 2.34 15.28
N VAL A 39 -2.72 1.40 15.99
CA VAL A 39 -2.11 0.22 15.38
C VAL A 39 -2.68 -1.03 16.02
N LYS A 40 -3.24 -1.92 15.19
CA LYS A 40 -3.63 -3.27 15.59
C LYS A 40 -2.51 -4.25 15.28
N TYR A 41 -2.13 -5.03 16.28
CA TYR A 41 -1.07 -6.04 16.18
C TYR A 41 -1.67 -7.43 16.26
N PRO A 42 -1.75 -8.20 15.15
CA PRO A 42 -2.07 -9.61 15.24
C PRO A 42 -0.92 -10.38 15.92
N ILE A 43 -1.26 -11.26 16.85
CA ILE A 43 -0.31 -12.07 17.62
C ILE A 43 -0.72 -13.54 17.51
N TYR A 44 0.24 -14.38 17.15
CA TYR A 44 0.05 -15.84 17.01
C TYR A 44 1.05 -16.59 17.90
N GLU A 45 0.93 -17.93 17.96
CA GLU A 45 1.92 -18.78 18.64
C GLU A 45 3.24 -18.92 17.84
N TYR A 46 3.24 -18.55 16.56
CA TYR A 46 4.38 -18.73 15.65
C TYR A 46 5.36 -17.55 15.72
N TYR A 47 6.48 -17.74 16.44
CA TYR A 47 7.51 -16.70 16.61
C TYR A 47 7.98 -16.04 15.29
N LYS A 48 8.22 -16.84 14.24
CA LYS A 48 8.69 -16.32 12.95
C LYS A 48 7.65 -15.44 12.27
N LEU A 49 6.36 -15.81 12.36
CA LEU A 49 5.25 -15.01 11.85
C LEU A 49 5.14 -13.69 12.62
N ASN A 50 5.13 -13.74 13.95
CA ASN A 50 5.08 -12.55 14.80
C ASN A 50 6.24 -11.59 14.52
N LYS A 51 7.44 -12.12 14.28
CA LYS A 51 8.60 -11.31 13.91
C LYS A 51 8.35 -10.55 12.60
N VAL A 52 7.85 -11.22 11.55
CA VAL A 52 7.56 -10.57 10.26
C VAL A 52 6.41 -9.56 10.36
N ILE A 53 5.35 -9.86 11.11
CA ILE A 53 4.28 -8.90 11.41
C ILE A 53 4.86 -7.66 12.08
N THR A 54 5.66 -7.86 13.12
CA THR A 54 6.30 -6.78 13.89
C THR A 54 7.22 -5.93 13.02
N GLU A 55 8.04 -6.54 12.16
CA GLU A 55 8.90 -5.82 11.23
C GLU A 55 8.09 -4.98 10.22
N ASN A 56 6.99 -5.52 9.69
CA ASN A 56 6.13 -4.79 8.76
C ASN A 56 5.42 -3.59 9.40
N ILE A 57 4.99 -3.72 10.65
CA ILE A 57 4.33 -2.64 11.40
C ILE A 57 5.37 -1.61 11.87
N ASN A 58 6.49 -2.07 12.44
CA ASN A 58 7.53 -1.18 12.96
C ASN A 58 8.21 -0.36 11.87
N TYR A 59 8.18 -0.81 10.62
CA TYR A 59 8.61 0.01 9.48
C TYR A 59 7.93 1.39 9.48
N TYR A 60 6.63 1.47 9.78
CA TYR A 60 5.89 2.73 9.82
C TYR A 60 6.08 3.49 11.12
N LEU A 61 6.36 2.79 12.23
CA LEU A 61 6.56 3.44 13.53
C LEU A 61 7.96 3.99 13.73
N LYS A 62 8.94 3.50 12.95
CA LYS A 62 10.33 3.89 13.07
C LYS A 62 10.61 5.18 12.28
N ASP A 63 11.37 6.09 12.90
CA ASP A 63 11.95 7.33 12.33
C ASP A 63 10.96 8.35 11.70
N ASN A 64 9.64 8.06 11.70
CA ASN A 64 8.61 8.89 11.04
C ASN A 64 7.44 9.26 11.95
N ILE A 65 7.45 8.86 13.22
CA ILE A 65 6.31 9.05 14.12
C ILE A 65 5.95 10.53 14.28
N ASP A 66 6.97 11.38 14.35
CA ASP A 66 6.84 12.84 14.47
C ASP A 66 6.45 13.51 13.16
N ASN A 67 6.40 12.79 12.04
CA ASN A 67 5.99 13.31 10.73
C ASN A 67 4.51 13.07 10.44
N TYR A 68 3.90 12.07 11.06
CA TYR A 68 2.48 11.80 10.88
C TYR A 68 1.62 12.88 11.52
N TYR A 69 0.53 13.22 10.86
CA TYR A 69 -0.68 13.77 11.49
C TYR A 69 -1.53 12.61 12.01
N PHE A 70 -1.64 11.53 11.24
CA PHE A 70 -2.14 10.26 11.75
C PHE A 70 -1.44 9.06 11.09
N LEU A 71 -1.45 7.94 11.79
CA LEU A 71 -1.07 6.61 11.30
C LEU A 71 -2.06 5.57 11.85
N TYR A 72 -2.79 4.94 10.95
CA TYR A 72 -3.69 3.83 11.24
C TYR A 72 -3.20 2.57 10.55
N ILE A 73 -3.06 1.49 11.33
CA ILE A 73 -2.76 0.17 10.82
C ILE A 73 -3.83 -0.78 11.36
N ASP A 74 -4.67 -1.25 10.45
CA ASP A 74 -5.65 -2.31 10.72
C ASP A 74 -5.21 -3.61 10.05
N TYR A 75 -5.85 -4.73 10.38
CA TYR A 75 -5.61 -5.99 9.73
C TYR A 75 -6.87 -6.82 9.58
N LYS A 76 -6.82 -7.76 8.65
CA LYS A 76 -7.73 -8.90 8.59
C LYS A 76 -6.90 -10.15 8.34
N ASP A 77 -7.30 -11.25 8.96
CA ASP A 77 -6.67 -12.54 8.78
C ASP A 77 -7.63 -13.62 8.29
N TYR A 78 -7.03 -14.67 7.76
CA TYR A 78 -7.71 -15.83 7.21
C TYR A 78 -6.92 -17.08 7.60
N GLU A 79 -7.64 -18.14 7.93
CA GLU A 79 -7.05 -19.46 8.08
C GLU A 79 -7.64 -20.41 7.05
N TYR A 80 -6.77 -21.11 6.33
CA TYR A 80 -7.16 -22.15 5.40
C TYR A 80 -6.12 -23.27 5.42
N LYS A 81 -6.54 -24.48 5.83
CA LYS A 81 -5.65 -25.62 6.06
C LYS A 81 -4.45 -25.23 6.95
N GLU A 82 -3.23 -25.46 6.48
CA GLU A 82 -2.00 -25.09 7.17
C GLU A 82 -1.58 -23.62 6.98
N TYR A 83 -2.36 -22.78 6.29
CA TYR A 83 -2.00 -21.39 6.01
C TYR A 83 -2.70 -20.42 6.96
N ILE A 84 -1.92 -19.48 7.51
CA ILE A 84 -2.39 -18.23 8.08
C ILE A 84 -2.06 -17.13 7.08
N SER A 85 -3.06 -16.37 6.67
CA SER A 85 -2.91 -15.25 5.74
C SER A 85 -3.38 -13.97 6.38
N ILE A 86 -2.60 -12.90 6.27
CA ILE A 86 -2.88 -11.61 6.89
C ILE A 86 -2.81 -10.54 5.81
N VAL A 87 -3.76 -9.62 5.81
CA VAL A 87 -3.66 -8.34 5.12
C VAL A 87 -3.56 -7.23 6.16
N LEU A 88 -2.59 -6.35 5.99
CA LEU A 88 -2.45 -5.11 6.74
C LEU A 88 -2.98 -3.97 5.86
N TYR A 89 -3.87 -3.17 6.41
CA TYR A 89 -4.38 -1.94 5.82
C TYR A 89 -3.71 -0.77 6.52
N ILE A 90 -2.82 -0.08 5.82
CA ILE A 90 -2.05 1.01 6.36
C ILE A 90 -2.58 2.32 5.76
N SER A 91 -2.99 3.25 6.61
CA SER A 91 -3.37 4.59 6.22
C SER A 91 -2.61 5.61 7.05
N TYR A 92 -1.99 6.58 6.40
CA TYR A 92 -1.25 7.61 7.12
C TYR A 92 -1.27 8.94 6.37
N PHE A 93 -1.10 10.02 7.10
CA PHE A 93 -1.00 11.35 6.51
C PHE A 93 0.19 12.09 7.09
N THR A 94 1.08 12.58 6.23
CA THR A 94 2.25 13.39 6.59
C THR A 94 2.15 14.81 6.05
N GLY A 95 0.95 15.21 5.58
CA GLY A 95 0.70 16.45 4.83
C GLY A 95 0.49 16.18 3.33
N GLY A 96 0.09 17.22 2.58
CA GLY A 96 -0.21 17.10 1.14
C GLY A 96 -1.71 17.14 0.84
N ALA A 97 -2.11 16.67 -0.35
CA ALA A 97 -3.49 16.80 -0.83
C ALA A 97 -4.47 15.78 -0.22
N HIS A 98 -3.99 14.58 0.13
CA HIS A 98 -4.79 13.51 0.72
C HIS A 98 -3.90 12.53 1.51
N PRO A 99 -4.46 11.63 2.33
CA PRO A 99 -3.71 10.56 2.97
C PRO A 99 -3.08 9.57 1.99
N ASN A 100 -2.16 8.77 2.50
CA ASN A 100 -1.60 7.61 1.83
C ASN A 100 -2.32 6.36 2.31
N TYR A 101 -2.46 5.40 1.41
CA TYR A 101 -3.03 4.08 1.69
C TYR A 101 -2.14 3.02 1.07
N GLU A 102 -1.74 2.05 1.87
CA GLU A 102 -0.89 0.93 1.45
C GLU A 102 -1.49 -0.38 1.96
N ILE A 103 -1.38 -1.41 1.13
CA ILE A 103 -1.72 -2.78 1.48
C ILE A 103 -0.44 -3.60 1.56
N LYS A 104 -0.32 -4.39 2.63
CA LYS A 104 0.70 -5.45 2.74
C LYS A 104 0.03 -6.77 3.06
N THR A 105 0.56 -7.85 2.50
CA THR A 105 0.04 -9.19 2.75
C THR A 105 1.14 -10.13 3.23
N ILE A 106 0.78 -11.06 4.11
CA ILE A 106 1.66 -12.09 4.63
C ILE A 106 0.91 -13.41 4.49
N ASN A 107 1.54 -14.43 3.90
CA ASN A 107 1.01 -15.79 3.88
C ASN A 107 2.03 -16.72 4.54
N TYR A 108 1.61 -17.46 5.54
CA TYR A 108 2.49 -18.27 6.37
C TYR A 108 1.96 -19.70 6.48
N ASN A 109 2.81 -20.67 6.14
CA ASN A 109 2.51 -22.10 6.25
C ASN A 109 2.99 -22.62 7.62
N LYS A 110 2.04 -22.97 8.49
CA LYS A 110 2.22 -23.46 9.86
C LYS A 110 3.09 -24.72 9.92
N ASN A 111 2.90 -25.63 8.96
CA ASN A 111 3.58 -26.93 8.95
C ASN A 111 5.06 -26.82 8.57
N THR A 112 5.37 -25.96 7.58
CA THR A 112 6.73 -25.81 7.04
C THR A 112 7.50 -24.64 7.65
N ASN A 113 6.84 -23.79 8.42
CA ASN A 113 7.40 -22.56 8.99
C ASN A 113 8.02 -21.63 7.92
N LYS A 114 7.34 -21.57 6.75
CA LYS A 114 7.75 -20.79 5.57
C LYS A 114 6.67 -19.77 5.19
N PHE A 115 7.12 -18.65 4.64
CA PHE A 115 6.23 -17.68 4.00
C PHE A 115 6.01 -18.07 2.55
N ILE A 116 4.84 -17.75 2.02
CA ILE A 116 4.47 -17.99 0.62
C ILE A 116 4.32 -16.64 -0.06
N ASP A 117 5.12 -16.39 -1.09
CA ASP A 117 5.03 -15.18 -1.91
C ASP A 117 4.66 -15.50 -3.36
N ILE A 118 4.72 -14.49 -4.22
CA ILE A 118 4.37 -14.63 -5.64
C ILE A 118 5.38 -15.49 -6.40
N ASP A 119 6.63 -15.55 -5.97
CA ASP A 119 7.65 -16.40 -6.57
C ASP A 119 7.39 -17.89 -6.26
N ASP A 120 6.90 -18.20 -5.06
CA ASP A 120 6.43 -19.56 -4.74
C ASP A 120 5.28 -19.98 -5.64
N LEU A 121 4.32 -19.08 -5.92
CA LEU A 121 3.22 -19.38 -6.86
C LEU A 121 3.74 -19.60 -8.29
N ILE A 122 4.65 -18.75 -8.77
CA ILE A 122 5.28 -18.88 -10.10
C ILE A 122 6.11 -20.16 -10.21
N ASN A 123 6.69 -20.64 -9.11
CA ASN A 123 7.42 -21.90 -9.09
C ASN A 123 6.50 -23.11 -9.16
N ARG A 124 5.29 -23.03 -8.60
CA ARG A 124 4.26 -24.08 -8.73
C ARG A 124 3.62 -24.08 -10.11
N ASP A 125 3.39 -22.91 -10.68
CA ASP A 125 2.80 -22.75 -12.00
C ASP A 125 3.40 -21.53 -12.72
N LYS A 126 4.13 -21.80 -13.81
CA LYS A 126 4.81 -20.76 -14.60
C LYS A 126 3.84 -19.81 -15.32
N ASP A 127 2.57 -20.21 -15.49
CA ASP A 127 1.54 -19.42 -16.16
C ASP A 127 0.65 -18.64 -15.17
N ILE A 128 0.91 -18.73 -13.86
CA ILE A 128 0.03 -18.15 -12.83
C ILE A 128 -0.24 -16.65 -13.03
N LEU A 129 0.76 -15.87 -13.42
CA LEU A 129 0.61 -14.43 -13.64
C LEU A 129 -0.30 -14.11 -14.84
N ASN A 130 -0.27 -14.95 -15.87
CA ASN A 130 -1.12 -14.78 -17.04
C ASN A 130 -2.57 -15.12 -16.72
N LYS A 131 -2.80 -16.22 -15.98
CA LYS A 131 -4.14 -16.58 -15.48
C LYS A 131 -4.75 -15.49 -14.60
N LEU A 132 -3.96 -14.96 -13.67
CA LEU A 132 -4.39 -13.84 -12.84
C LEU A 132 -4.71 -12.59 -13.68
N SER A 133 -3.87 -12.27 -14.68
CA SER A 133 -4.09 -11.16 -15.62
C SER A 133 -5.41 -11.27 -16.38
N ILE A 134 -5.65 -12.43 -17.00
CA ILE A 134 -6.87 -12.68 -17.77
C ILE A 134 -8.09 -12.55 -16.86
N TYR A 135 -8.11 -13.25 -15.72
CA TYR A 135 -9.22 -13.21 -14.79
C TYR A 135 -9.49 -11.78 -14.27
N SER A 136 -8.45 -11.05 -13.87
CA SER A 136 -8.59 -9.68 -13.39
C SER A 136 -9.23 -8.77 -14.44
N ARG A 137 -8.79 -8.87 -15.70
CA ARG A 137 -9.32 -8.06 -16.80
C ARG A 137 -10.77 -8.40 -17.11
N GLU A 138 -11.10 -9.69 -17.16
CA GLU A 138 -12.49 -10.13 -17.36
C GLU A 138 -13.39 -9.66 -16.20
N TYR A 139 -12.92 -9.79 -14.96
CA TYR A 139 -13.65 -9.36 -13.78
C TYR A 139 -13.95 -7.84 -13.82
N PHE A 140 -12.95 -7.01 -14.09
CA PHE A 140 -13.12 -5.55 -14.07
C PHE A 140 -13.82 -5.01 -15.33
N SER A 141 -13.64 -5.63 -16.50
CA SER A 141 -14.31 -5.20 -17.73
C SER A 141 -15.84 -5.37 -17.67
N ASN A 142 -16.35 -6.20 -16.75
CA ASN A 142 -17.78 -6.35 -16.50
C ASN A 142 -18.38 -5.26 -15.60
N ASN A 143 -17.57 -4.29 -15.15
CA ASN A 143 -18.01 -3.19 -14.31
C ASN A 143 -17.96 -1.87 -15.10
N ASP A 144 -19.11 -1.20 -15.22
CA ASP A 144 -19.29 0.01 -16.01
C ASP A 144 -18.32 1.14 -15.65
N MET A 145 -17.78 1.15 -14.43
CA MET A 145 -16.78 2.15 -14.01
C MET A 145 -15.50 2.11 -14.86
N PHE A 146 -15.15 0.95 -15.42
CA PHE A 146 -13.96 0.78 -16.25
C PHE A 146 -14.24 1.07 -17.74
N ASN A 147 -15.43 1.58 -18.09
CA ASN A 147 -15.72 2.04 -19.45
C ASN A 147 -15.12 3.43 -19.75
N ASP A 148 -14.79 4.23 -18.72
CA ASP A 148 -14.00 5.44 -18.92
C ASP A 148 -12.61 5.08 -19.44
N ARG A 149 -12.17 5.74 -20.51
CA ARG A 149 -10.92 5.39 -21.19
C ARG A 149 -9.70 5.48 -20.28
N VAL A 150 -9.62 6.49 -19.41
CA VAL A 150 -8.47 6.67 -18.51
C VAL A 150 -8.45 5.55 -17.48
N VAL A 151 -9.62 5.23 -16.91
CA VAL A 151 -9.75 4.13 -15.94
C VAL A 151 -9.46 2.77 -16.59
N PHE A 152 -9.91 2.57 -17.83
CA PHE A 152 -9.62 1.38 -18.62
C PHE A 152 -8.11 1.17 -18.84
N ASP A 153 -7.42 2.21 -19.31
CA ASP A 153 -5.97 2.14 -19.57
C ASP A 153 -5.19 1.84 -18.26
N MET A 154 -5.58 2.45 -17.14
CA MET A 154 -5.03 2.13 -15.82
C MET A 154 -5.28 0.67 -15.43
N MET A 155 -6.49 0.17 -15.61
CA MET A 155 -6.82 -1.23 -15.32
C MET A 155 -5.98 -2.19 -16.16
N ILE A 156 -5.83 -1.94 -17.46
CA ILE A 156 -5.00 -2.77 -18.36
C ILE A 156 -3.55 -2.81 -17.89
N ASP A 157 -2.99 -1.68 -17.47
CA ASP A 157 -1.63 -1.56 -16.97
C ASP A 157 -1.45 -2.23 -15.59
N GLY A 158 -2.36 -1.93 -14.66
CA GLY A 158 -2.38 -2.49 -13.30
C GLY A 158 -2.69 -3.97 -13.20
N THR A 159 -3.15 -4.58 -14.30
CA THR A 159 -3.42 -6.02 -14.44
C THR A 159 -2.49 -6.72 -15.43
N LYS A 160 -1.38 -6.09 -15.86
CA LYS A 160 -0.34 -6.79 -16.63
C LYS A 160 0.19 -7.99 -15.86
N SER A 161 0.50 -9.08 -16.56
CA SER A 161 1.04 -10.33 -16.03
C SER A 161 2.50 -10.20 -15.53
N ILE A 162 2.73 -9.32 -14.56
CA ILE A 162 4.03 -9.07 -13.93
C ILE A 162 3.92 -9.25 -12.41
N LYS A 163 5.03 -9.63 -11.78
CA LYS A 163 5.07 -9.96 -10.34
C LYS A 163 4.51 -8.84 -9.46
N ASP A 164 4.90 -7.59 -9.74
CA ASP A 164 4.53 -6.44 -8.91
C ASP A 164 3.01 -6.21 -8.85
N ASN A 165 2.27 -6.55 -9.91
CA ASN A 165 0.82 -6.37 -9.94
C ASN A 165 0.08 -7.41 -9.08
N TYR A 166 0.73 -8.53 -8.75
CA TYR A 166 0.11 -9.68 -8.09
C TYR A 166 0.84 -10.11 -6.80
N LYS A 167 1.79 -9.31 -6.31
CA LYS A 167 2.57 -9.62 -5.10
C LYS A 167 1.77 -9.55 -3.81
N TYR A 168 0.66 -8.81 -3.81
CA TYR A 168 -0.22 -8.68 -2.65
C TYR A 168 -1.41 -9.63 -2.80
N PHE A 169 -1.34 -10.76 -2.10
CA PHE A 169 -2.42 -11.73 -2.09
C PHE A 169 -2.56 -12.43 -0.74
N ASN A 170 -3.75 -12.95 -0.46
CA ASN A 170 -3.99 -13.88 0.63
C ASN A 170 -4.51 -15.23 0.16
N ILE A 171 -4.05 -16.28 0.83
CA ILE A 171 -4.55 -17.66 0.68
C ILE A 171 -5.79 -17.81 1.57
N THR A 172 -6.94 -18.20 1.00
CA THR A 172 -8.22 -18.36 1.71
C THR A 172 -8.94 -19.62 1.25
N SER A 173 -10.03 -20.01 1.92
CA SER A 173 -10.84 -21.17 1.50
C SER A 173 -11.40 -21.05 0.09
N ASP A 174 -11.70 -19.83 -0.35
CA ASP A 174 -12.45 -19.58 -1.59
C ASP A 174 -11.53 -19.38 -2.80
N GLY A 175 -10.23 -19.22 -2.55
CA GLY A 175 -9.22 -18.93 -3.57
C GLY A 175 -8.15 -17.97 -3.08
N LEU A 176 -7.42 -17.40 -4.04
CA LEU A 176 -6.51 -16.30 -3.78
C LEU A 176 -7.29 -14.98 -3.81
N ILE A 177 -7.23 -14.22 -2.72
CA ILE A 177 -7.63 -12.81 -2.74
C ILE A 177 -6.45 -12.01 -3.25
N ILE A 178 -6.59 -11.35 -4.40
CA ILE A 178 -5.59 -10.43 -4.96
C ILE A 178 -5.98 -9.01 -4.59
N TYR A 179 -5.04 -8.23 -4.04
CA TYR A 179 -5.26 -6.85 -3.67
C TYR A 179 -4.56 -5.90 -4.65
N PHE A 180 -5.27 -4.87 -5.08
CA PHE A 180 -4.75 -3.82 -5.96
C PHE A 180 -4.63 -2.53 -5.14
N ASN A 181 -3.41 -2.00 -5.04
CA ASN A 181 -3.18 -0.74 -4.33
C ASN A 181 -3.86 0.42 -5.07
N ARG A 182 -4.11 1.52 -4.36
CA ARG A 182 -4.60 2.75 -4.99
C ARG A 182 -3.68 3.18 -6.12
N TYR A 183 -4.26 3.76 -7.16
CA TYR A 183 -3.60 4.11 -8.43
C TYR A 183 -3.13 2.94 -9.29
N GLN A 184 -3.22 1.68 -8.83
CA GLN A 184 -2.80 0.54 -9.66
C GLN A 184 -3.76 0.34 -10.83
N ILE A 185 -5.07 0.25 -10.57
CA ILE A 185 -6.08 -0.03 -11.60
C ILE A 185 -7.07 1.11 -11.83
N ALA A 186 -7.11 2.11 -10.93
CA ALA A 186 -8.04 3.22 -10.99
C ALA A 186 -7.51 4.43 -10.19
N PRO A 187 -7.98 5.66 -10.48
CA PRO A 187 -7.67 6.84 -9.68
C PRO A 187 -7.99 6.68 -8.18
N TYR A 188 -7.27 7.41 -7.34
CA TYR A 188 -7.35 7.31 -5.88
C TYR A 188 -8.74 7.36 -5.25
N TYR A 189 -9.64 8.19 -5.79
CA TYR A 189 -10.97 8.41 -5.21
C TYR A 189 -11.88 7.18 -5.31
N TYR A 190 -11.52 6.19 -6.14
CA TYR A 190 -12.24 4.93 -6.25
C TYR A 190 -11.96 3.96 -5.09
N GLY A 191 -10.97 4.25 -4.24
CA GLY A 191 -10.68 3.45 -3.06
C GLY A 191 -9.91 2.17 -3.37
N ASP A 192 -10.06 1.18 -2.49
CA ASP A 192 -9.28 -0.05 -2.49
C ASP A 192 -10.02 -1.16 -3.24
N TYR A 193 -9.30 -1.96 -4.03
CA TYR A 193 -9.87 -3.05 -4.83
C TYR A 193 -9.22 -4.38 -4.48
N SER A 194 -10.04 -5.43 -4.44
CA SER A 194 -9.59 -6.80 -4.43
C SER A 194 -10.52 -7.70 -5.23
N ILE A 195 -9.99 -8.84 -5.67
CA ILE A 195 -10.76 -9.89 -6.34
C ILE A 195 -10.39 -11.23 -5.72
N THR A 196 -11.35 -12.15 -5.67
CA THR A 196 -11.08 -13.55 -5.32
C THR A 196 -11.02 -14.38 -6.58
N VAL A 197 -9.91 -15.09 -6.79
CA VAL A 197 -9.71 -16.01 -7.91
C VAL A 197 -9.66 -17.43 -7.38
N SER A 198 -10.63 -18.25 -7.79
CA SER A 198 -10.76 -19.61 -7.27
C SER A 198 -9.56 -20.50 -7.66
N TYR A 199 -9.21 -21.45 -6.80
CA TYR A 199 -8.16 -22.44 -7.09
C TYR A 199 -8.44 -23.28 -8.33
N ASN A 200 -9.73 -23.57 -8.58
CA ASN A 200 -10.17 -24.31 -9.76
C ASN A 200 -9.87 -23.53 -11.04
N TYR A 201 -10.14 -22.22 -11.08
CA TYR A 201 -9.78 -21.40 -12.24
C TYR A 201 -8.27 -21.38 -12.48
N LEU A 202 -7.49 -21.27 -11.40
CA LEU A 202 -6.03 -21.21 -11.49
C LEU A 202 -5.38 -22.57 -11.80
N ASN A 203 -6.11 -23.68 -11.67
CA ASN A 203 -5.53 -25.02 -11.59
C ASN A 203 -4.39 -25.11 -10.55
N LEU A 204 -4.57 -24.44 -9.41
CA LEU A 204 -3.56 -24.30 -8.37
C LEU A 204 -3.92 -25.16 -7.16
N SER A 205 -3.02 -26.06 -6.75
CA SER A 205 -3.14 -26.79 -5.50
C SER A 205 -2.40 -26.04 -4.39
N ILE A 206 -3.15 -25.66 -3.35
CA ILE A 206 -2.65 -25.02 -2.11
C ILE A 206 -2.90 -25.94 -0.93
#